data_AF-A0A2J8PU53-F1
#
_entry.id   AF-A0A2J8PU53-F1
#
_cell.length_a   1.000
_cell.length_b   1.000
_cell.length_c   1.000
_cell.angle_alpha   90.00
_cell.angle_beta   90.00
_cell.angle_gamma   90.00
#
_symmetry.space_group_name_H-M   'P 1'
#
loop_
_entity.id
_entity.type
_entity.pdbx_description
1 polymer ?
#
loop_
_entity_poly.entity_id
_entity_poly.type
_entity_poly.pdbx_seq_one_letter_code
_entity_poly.pdbx_strand_id
1 'polypeptide(L)'
;MALSSAWRSVLPLWLLWSAACSRAASGDDNAFPFDIEGSSAVGRQDPPETSEPRVALGRLPPAAEKCNAGFFRTLSGECVPCDCNGNSNECLDGSGYCVHCQRNTTGEHCEKCLEGYIGDSIRGAPQFCQPCPCPLPHLANFAESCYRKNGAVRCICNENYAGPNCERCAPGYYGNPLLIGSTCKKCDCSGNSDPNLIFEDCDEVTGQCRNCLRNTTGFKCERCAPGYYGDARIAKNCAVCNCGGGPCDSVTGECLEEGFEPPTGMDCPTISCDKCVWDLTDDLRLAALSIEEGKSGVLSVSSGAAAHRHVNEINATIYLLKTKLSERENQ
;
A
#
# COMPACT_ATOMS: atom_id res chain seq x y z
N MET A 1 72.52 -1.75 2.22
CA MET A 1 72.17 -0.46 2.84
C MET A 1 70.66 -0.52 3.06
N ALA A 2 70.09 -0.74 4.26
CA ALA A 2 70.48 -0.34 5.61
C ALA A 2 70.45 1.20 5.80
N LEU A 3 69.82 1.78 6.82
CA LEU A 3 69.06 1.20 7.95
C LEU A 3 68.16 2.28 8.63
N SER A 4 67.37 1.90 9.65
CA SER A 4 66.69 2.76 10.67
C SER A 4 65.46 3.61 10.24
N SER A 5 64.48 3.94 11.10
CA SER A 5 63.94 3.25 12.31
C SER A 5 62.66 3.92 12.86
N ALA A 6 61.65 3.12 13.27
CA ALA A 6 60.89 3.11 14.55
C ALA A 6 60.52 4.44 15.30
N TRP A 7 59.40 4.61 16.05
CA TRP A 7 58.25 3.75 16.41
C TRP A 7 57.16 4.55 17.19
N ARG A 8 56.14 3.83 17.72
CA ARG A 8 55.01 4.25 18.62
C ARG A 8 53.77 4.77 17.86
N SER A 9 52.54 4.22 17.97
CA SER A 9 51.70 3.79 19.13
C SER A 9 51.14 5.00 19.91
N VAL A 10 49.87 5.09 20.32
CA VAL A 10 48.94 4.06 20.89
C VAL A 10 47.46 4.25 20.41
N LEU A 11 46.60 3.25 20.65
CA LEU A 11 45.14 3.19 20.38
C LEU A 11 44.28 3.89 21.48
N PRO A 12 42.93 4.00 21.36
CA PRO A 12 42.15 5.02 22.09
C PRO A 12 41.68 4.61 23.50
N LEU A 13 41.26 5.61 24.28
CA LEU A 13 40.42 5.44 25.47
C LEU A 13 39.10 6.22 25.34
N TRP A 14 37.98 5.54 25.55
CA TRP A 14 36.86 6.11 26.28
C TRP A 14 37.18 6.02 27.78
N LEU A 15 36.83 7.05 28.56
CA LEU A 15 35.99 6.95 29.77
C LEU A 15 35.98 8.26 30.59
N LEU A 16 34.93 8.43 31.40
CA LEU A 16 34.83 9.32 32.56
C LEU A 16 34.96 10.83 32.32
N TRP A 17 33.82 11.53 32.31
CA TRP A 17 33.43 12.30 33.50
C TRP A 17 31.91 12.47 33.63
N SER A 18 31.45 12.53 34.87
CA SER A 18 30.06 12.72 35.30
C SER A 18 30.04 13.32 36.71
N ALA A 19 28.87 13.78 37.17
CA ALA A 19 28.64 14.53 38.42
C ALA A 19 29.20 15.99 38.43
N ALA A 20 28.56 16.95 39.10
CA ALA A 20 27.17 17.04 39.61
C ALA A 20 26.82 18.49 40.02
N CYS A 21 25.52 18.82 40.12
CA CYS A 21 25.00 19.88 41.01
C CYS A 21 23.48 19.75 41.27
N SER A 22 22.96 20.44 42.31
CA SER A 22 21.53 20.54 42.71
C SER A 22 21.35 21.81 43.59
N ARG A 23 20.25 22.18 44.27
CA ARG A 23 18.95 21.61 44.74
C ARG A 23 18.05 22.85 45.09
N ALA A 24 16.72 22.90 45.13
CA ALA A 24 15.61 22.01 44.73
C ALA A 24 14.56 22.89 43.97
N ALA A 25 13.30 23.20 44.31
CA ALA A 25 12.26 22.79 45.29
C ALA A 25 10.89 23.38 44.82
N SER A 26 9.75 22.92 45.38
CA SER A 26 8.35 23.23 44.97
C SER A 26 7.98 22.77 43.54
N GLY A 27 6.75 22.44 43.18
CA GLY A 27 5.41 22.69 43.78
C GLY A 27 4.54 23.38 42.72
N ASP A 28 3.31 22.95 42.39
CA ASP A 28 2.38 22.05 43.10
C ASP A 28 1.65 21.08 42.14
N ASP A 29 1.19 19.94 42.67
CA ASP A 29 0.18 19.08 42.02
C ASP A 29 -1.24 19.54 42.39
N ASN A 30 -2.17 19.53 41.45
CA ASN A 30 -3.60 19.77 41.71
C ASN A 30 -4.50 18.81 40.90
N ALA A 31 -4.64 17.59 41.42
CA ALA A 31 -5.72 16.67 41.05
C ALA A 31 -6.74 16.63 42.20
N PHE A 32 -7.94 17.18 41.96
CA PHE A 32 -9.01 17.22 42.97
C PHE A 32 -9.87 15.94 42.97
N PRO A 33 -10.48 15.55 44.13
CA PRO A 33 -10.46 14.15 44.57
C PRO A 33 -11.82 13.64 45.13
N PHE A 34 -11.76 12.55 45.90
CA PHE A 34 -12.73 12.10 46.92
C PHE A 34 -14.07 11.47 46.43
N ASP A 35 -14.70 10.53 47.16
CA ASP A 35 -14.29 9.87 48.42
C ASP A 35 -14.84 8.44 48.59
N ILE A 36 -14.24 7.64 49.49
CA ILE A 36 -14.78 6.36 50.00
C ILE A 36 -14.40 6.14 51.48
N GLU A 37 -15.37 6.24 52.38
CA GLU A 37 -15.39 5.49 53.65
C GLU A 37 -16.06 4.11 53.41
N GLY A 38 -15.86 3.01 54.13
CA GLY A 38 -15.27 2.74 55.45
C GLY A 38 -16.15 1.68 56.14
N SER A 39 -15.71 0.76 57.02
CA SER A 39 -14.40 0.42 57.58
C SER A 39 -14.44 -1.03 58.12
N SER A 40 -13.29 -1.65 58.41
CA SER A 40 -13.21 -2.97 59.07
C SER A 40 -12.51 -2.89 60.42
N ALA A 41 -12.99 -3.64 61.42
CA ALA A 41 -12.37 -3.77 62.74
C ALA A 41 -12.54 -5.19 63.30
N VAL A 42 -11.62 -5.63 64.16
CA VAL A 42 -11.55 -7.00 64.71
C VAL A 42 -11.65 -6.96 66.24
N GLY A 43 -12.38 -7.92 66.83
CA GLY A 43 -12.42 -8.19 68.27
C GLY A 43 -12.61 -9.68 68.56
N ARG A 44 -12.07 -10.17 69.68
CA ARG A 44 -12.14 -11.58 70.14
C ARG A 44 -12.86 -11.68 71.48
N GLN A 45 -13.70 -12.70 71.64
CA GLN A 45 -13.99 -13.39 72.92
C GLN A 45 -14.77 -14.68 72.65
N ASP A 46 -14.51 -15.72 73.44
CA ASP A 46 -15.14 -17.05 73.43
C ASP A 46 -15.95 -17.26 74.75
N PRO A 47 -16.64 -18.40 74.96
CA PRO A 47 -17.77 -18.96 74.23
C PRO A 47 -19.04 -19.00 75.14
N PRO A 48 -20.15 -19.65 74.72
CA PRO A 48 -20.42 -21.00 75.25
C PRO A 48 -21.08 -21.98 74.25
N GLU A 49 -21.22 -23.24 74.67
CA GLU A 49 -21.84 -24.34 73.90
C GLU A 49 -23.36 -24.19 73.72
N THR A 50 -23.91 -24.67 72.59
CA THR A 50 -25.06 -25.61 72.60
C THR A 50 -25.33 -26.25 71.23
N SER A 51 -25.41 -27.59 71.21
CA SER A 51 -26.13 -28.49 70.27
C SER A 51 -26.08 -28.28 68.74
N GLU A 52 -25.63 -29.33 68.02
CA GLU A 52 -25.90 -29.53 66.57
C GLU A 52 -27.40 -29.48 66.24
N PRO A 53 -27.75 -28.98 65.04
CA PRO A 53 -28.71 -29.67 64.18
C PRO A 53 -28.02 -30.15 62.90
N ARG A 54 -27.97 -31.47 62.69
CA ARG A 54 -27.37 -32.07 61.49
C ARG A 54 -28.23 -31.81 60.25
N VAL A 55 -27.94 -30.72 59.54
CA VAL A 55 -28.40 -30.54 58.16
C VAL A 55 -27.74 -31.62 57.30
N ALA A 56 -28.55 -32.39 56.58
CA ALA A 56 -28.05 -33.48 55.76
C ALA A 56 -27.08 -32.97 54.68
N LEU A 57 -26.07 -33.77 54.35
CA LEU A 57 -25.16 -33.53 53.22
C LEU A 57 -25.96 -33.66 51.91
N GLY A 58 -26.64 -32.58 51.54
CA GLY A 58 -27.35 -32.47 50.26
C GLY A 58 -26.37 -32.74 49.13
N ARG A 59 -26.73 -33.67 48.24
CA ARG A 59 -25.95 -33.88 47.02
C ARG A 59 -25.83 -32.54 46.30
N LEU A 60 -24.60 -32.09 46.05
CA LEU A 60 -24.35 -31.20 44.93
C LEU A 60 -25.06 -31.81 43.70
N PRO A 61 -25.80 -31.03 42.89
CA PRO A 61 -26.28 -31.53 41.62
C PRO A 61 -25.04 -32.06 40.86
N PRO A 62 -25.11 -33.26 40.25
CA PRO A 62 -23.96 -33.81 39.55
C PRO A 62 -23.48 -32.77 38.53
N ALA A 63 -22.19 -32.42 38.59
CA ALA A 63 -21.62 -31.39 37.73
C ALA A 63 -22.01 -31.69 36.29
N ALA A 64 -22.78 -30.79 35.65
CA ALA A 64 -23.53 -31.07 34.44
C ALA A 64 -22.61 -31.72 33.40
N GLU A 65 -22.85 -33.00 33.13
CA GLU A 65 -21.85 -33.91 32.59
C GLU A 65 -21.47 -33.48 31.17
N LYS A 66 -20.39 -32.71 31.06
CA LYS A 66 -20.02 -32.05 29.82
C LYS A 66 -19.55 -33.10 28.82
N CYS A 67 -20.12 -33.07 27.62
CA CYS A 67 -19.69 -33.96 26.55
C CYS A 67 -18.21 -33.73 26.21
N ASN A 68 -17.54 -34.77 25.72
CA ASN A 68 -16.15 -34.68 25.29
C ASN A 68 -15.98 -33.66 24.14
N ALA A 69 -14.78 -33.10 23.98
CA ALA A 69 -14.48 -32.19 22.88
C ALA A 69 -14.84 -32.84 21.52
N GLY A 70 -15.47 -32.07 20.62
CA GLY A 70 -16.07 -32.58 19.40
C GLY A 70 -17.49 -33.13 19.54
N PHE A 71 -18.12 -33.05 20.72
CA PHE A 71 -19.51 -33.47 20.97
C PHE A 71 -20.28 -32.39 21.75
N PHE A 72 -21.59 -32.28 21.51
CA PHE A 72 -22.53 -31.45 22.27
C PHE A 72 -23.64 -32.29 22.90
N ARG A 73 -24.25 -31.75 23.96
CA ARG A 73 -25.39 -32.31 24.65
C ARG A 73 -26.69 -31.89 23.96
N THR A 74 -27.47 -32.84 23.48
CA THR A 74 -28.80 -32.60 22.90
C THR A 74 -29.83 -32.20 23.96
N LEU A 75 -31.00 -31.73 23.52
CA LEU A 75 -32.16 -31.52 24.40
C LEU A 75 -32.70 -32.82 25.05
N SER A 76 -32.41 -34.00 24.47
CA SER A 76 -32.66 -35.31 25.08
C SER A 76 -31.61 -35.71 26.14
N GLY A 77 -30.51 -34.96 26.26
CA GLY A 77 -29.43 -35.25 27.21
C GLY A 77 -28.38 -36.25 26.68
N GLU A 78 -28.35 -36.51 25.38
CA GLU A 78 -27.41 -37.41 24.71
C GLU A 78 -26.20 -36.61 24.20
N CYS A 79 -25.00 -37.21 24.17
CA CYS A 79 -23.81 -36.58 23.57
C CYS A 79 -23.70 -36.98 22.09
N VAL A 80 -23.87 -36.01 21.18
CA VAL A 80 -23.85 -36.19 19.72
C VAL A 80 -22.64 -35.43 19.15
N PRO A 81 -21.91 -35.97 18.15
CA PRO A 81 -20.75 -35.28 17.58
C PRO A 81 -21.13 -33.97 16.88
N CYS A 82 -20.27 -32.96 16.99
CA CYS A 82 -20.39 -31.69 16.28
C CYS A 82 -20.13 -31.90 14.78
N ASP A 83 -21.10 -31.58 13.91
CA ASP A 83 -20.85 -31.45 12.47
C ASP A 83 -20.42 -30.02 12.13
N CYS A 84 -19.11 -29.77 12.21
CA CYS A 84 -18.50 -28.49 11.87
C CYS A 84 -17.63 -28.57 10.60
N ASN A 85 -17.90 -29.54 9.71
CA ASN A 85 -17.15 -29.76 8.47
C ASN A 85 -15.61 -29.86 8.66
N GLY A 86 -15.14 -30.26 9.85
CA GLY A 86 -13.71 -30.29 10.22
C GLY A 86 -13.09 -28.92 10.56
N ASN A 87 -13.85 -27.83 10.53
CA ASN A 87 -13.42 -26.45 10.78
C ASN A 87 -13.65 -25.98 12.22
N SER A 88 -14.34 -26.74 13.06
CA SER A 88 -14.32 -26.58 14.53
C SER A 88 -14.46 -27.94 15.23
N ASN A 89 -14.11 -27.97 16.51
CA ASN A 89 -14.31 -29.07 17.45
C ASN A 89 -15.17 -28.64 18.66
N GLU A 90 -15.79 -27.45 18.59
CA GLU A 90 -16.65 -26.89 19.61
C GLU A 90 -17.98 -26.45 18.99
N CYS A 91 -19.08 -26.87 19.58
CA CYS A 91 -20.42 -26.48 19.18
C CYS A 91 -21.35 -26.34 20.40
N LEU A 92 -22.43 -25.59 20.26
CA LEU A 92 -23.35 -25.23 21.35
C LEU A 92 -24.24 -26.41 21.77
N ASP A 93 -24.32 -26.64 23.08
CA ASP A 93 -25.31 -27.54 23.67
C ASP A 93 -26.74 -27.11 23.28
N GLY A 94 -27.62 -28.09 23.07
CA GLY A 94 -28.99 -27.90 22.60
C GLY A 94 -29.14 -27.82 21.09
N SER A 95 -28.34 -27.00 20.39
CA SER A 95 -28.49 -26.78 18.94
C SER A 95 -27.46 -27.48 18.04
N GLY A 96 -26.27 -27.76 18.54
CA GLY A 96 -25.16 -28.28 17.74
C GLY A 96 -24.47 -27.25 16.84
N TYR A 97 -24.81 -25.96 16.97
CA TYR A 97 -24.20 -24.89 16.17
C TYR A 97 -22.72 -24.69 16.51
N CYS A 98 -21.89 -24.67 15.49
CA CYS A 98 -20.44 -24.58 15.63
C CYS A 98 -19.98 -23.18 16.06
N VAL A 99 -19.04 -23.15 17.00
CA VAL A 99 -18.39 -21.91 17.48
C VAL A 99 -16.91 -21.93 17.12
N HIS A 100 -16.28 -20.76 17.10
CA HIS A 100 -14.85 -20.60 16.81
C HIS A 100 -14.38 -21.26 15.49
N CYS A 101 -15.20 -21.16 14.44
CA CYS A 101 -14.89 -21.66 13.09
C CYS A 101 -13.50 -21.18 12.62
N GLN A 102 -12.65 -22.13 12.25
CA GLN A 102 -11.25 -21.91 11.88
C GLN A 102 -11.10 -21.69 10.37
N ARG A 103 -9.87 -21.43 9.91
CA ARG A 103 -9.49 -21.39 8.46
C ARG A 103 -10.32 -20.42 7.61
N ASN A 104 -10.77 -19.32 8.24
CA ASN A 104 -11.61 -18.25 7.66
C ASN A 104 -13.00 -18.74 7.19
N THR A 105 -13.54 -19.75 7.88
CA THR A 105 -14.91 -20.27 7.65
C THR A 105 -15.93 -19.65 8.61
N THR A 106 -17.21 -19.77 8.26
CA THR A 106 -18.36 -19.24 9.01
C THR A 106 -19.64 -19.99 8.63
N GLY A 107 -20.77 -19.64 9.25
CA GLY A 107 -22.03 -20.38 9.16
C GLY A 107 -22.24 -21.33 10.32
N GLU A 108 -23.46 -21.86 10.44
CA GLU A 108 -23.90 -22.69 11.58
C GLU A 108 -23.09 -23.99 11.74
N HIS A 109 -22.49 -24.46 10.64
CA HIS A 109 -21.69 -25.69 10.56
C HIS A 109 -20.28 -25.40 10.00
N CYS A 110 -19.82 -24.15 10.05
CA CYS A 110 -18.58 -23.68 9.44
C CYS A 110 -18.49 -24.01 7.92
N GLU A 111 -19.63 -23.96 7.23
CA GLU A 111 -19.85 -24.43 5.86
C GLU A 111 -19.70 -23.35 4.77
N LYS A 112 -19.51 -22.09 5.18
CA LYS A 112 -19.30 -20.92 4.30
C LYS A 112 -17.90 -20.32 4.55
N CYS A 113 -17.43 -19.45 3.65
CA CYS A 113 -16.28 -18.59 3.90
C CYS A 113 -16.70 -17.26 4.52
N LEU A 114 -15.81 -16.62 5.29
CA LEU A 114 -15.96 -15.23 5.71
C LEU A 114 -16.02 -14.29 4.51
N GLU A 115 -16.60 -13.10 4.71
CA GLU A 115 -16.61 -12.03 3.71
C GLU A 115 -15.18 -11.61 3.33
N GLY A 116 -14.95 -11.32 2.05
CA GLY A 116 -13.60 -11.17 1.48
C GLY A 116 -12.81 -12.47 1.27
N TYR A 117 -13.38 -13.65 1.58
CA TYR A 117 -12.75 -14.96 1.36
C TYR A 117 -13.58 -15.89 0.44
N ILE A 118 -12.89 -16.80 -0.22
CA ILE A 118 -13.45 -17.81 -1.14
C ILE A 118 -12.78 -19.18 -0.94
N GLY A 119 -13.54 -20.25 -1.15
CA GLY A 119 -13.08 -21.64 -1.01
C GLY A 119 -13.48 -22.50 -2.21
N ASP A 120 -13.03 -23.75 -2.24
CA ASP A 120 -13.47 -24.72 -3.26
C ASP A 120 -14.72 -25.49 -2.81
N SER A 121 -15.89 -24.95 -3.14
CA SER A 121 -17.19 -25.58 -2.86
C SER A 121 -17.55 -26.73 -3.82
N ILE A 122 -16.72 -27.08 -4.81
CA ILE A 122 -17.02 -28.15 -5.78
C ILE A 122 -17.06 -29.52 -5.09
N ARG A 123 -16.42 -29.65 -3.93
CA ARG A 123 -16.24 -30.91 -3.19
C ARG A 123 -17.06 -30.98 -1.87
N GLY A 124 -17.98 -30.04 -1.66
CA GLY A 124 -18.73 -29.88 -0.40
C GLY A 124 -18.33 -28.60 0.34
N ALA A 125 -18.41 -28.60 1.67
CA ALA A 125 -18.01 -27.46 2.50
C ALA A 125 -16.49 -27.17 2.40
N PRO A 126 -16.08 -25.89 2.39
CA PRO A 126 -14.69 -25.52 2.20
C PRO A 126 -13.83 -25.92 3.40
N GLN A 127 -12.84 -26.79 3.16
CA GLN A 127 -11.86 -27.21 4.17
C GLN A 127 -10.84 -26.10 4.53
N PHE A 128 -10.78 -25.05 3.71
CA PHE A 128 -10.08 -23.80 3.97
C PHE A 128 -10.63 -22.69 3.06
N CYS A 129 -10.55 -21.45 3.51
CA CYS A 129 -10.95 -20.27 2.74
C CYS A 129 -9.76 -19.33 2.56
N GLN A 130 -9.48 -18.95 1.31
CA GLN A 130 -8.40 -18.02 0.91
C GLN A 130 -9.00 -16.64 0.64
N PRO A 131 -8.28 -15.53 0.91
CA PRO A 131 -8.81 -14.21 0.59
C PRO A 131 -8.93 -14.01 -0.92
N CYS A 132 -9.86 -13.16 -1.32
CA CYS A 132 -10.18 -12.88 -2.70
C CYS A 132 -8.94 -12.42 -3.52
N PRO A 133 -8.59 -13.10 -4.62
CA PRO A 133 -7.42 -12.77 -5.44
C PRO A 133 -7.75 -11.65 -6.42
N CYS A 134 -7.96 -10.44 -5.90
CA CYS A 134 -8.58 -9.34 -6.64
C CYS A 134 -7.79 -8.00 -6.55
N PRO A 135 -6.66 -7.83 -7.26
CA PRO A 135 -6.01 -8.80 -8.14
C PRO A 135 -5.00 -9.74 -7.46
N LEU A 136 -4.45 -9.40 -6.28
CA LEU A 136 -3.46 -10.22 -5.58
C LEU A 136 -3.89 -10.50 -4.13
N PRO A 137 -4.05 -11.78 -3.73
CA PRO A 137 -4.44 -12.11 -2.36
C PRO A 137 -3.41 -11.59 -1.35
N HIS A 138 -3.89 -11.05 -0.23
CA HIS A 138 -3.14 -10.39 0.85
C HIS A 138 -2.37 -9.10 0.49
N LEU A 139 -1.73 -9.00 -0.69
CA LEU A 139 -0.81 -7.91 -1.03
C LEU A 139 -1.49 -6.72 -1.73
N ALA A 140 -2.49 -6.99 -2.56
CA ALA A 140 -3.26 -5.99 -3.29
C ALA A 140 -4.65 -6.58 -3.58
N ASN A 141 -5.48 -6.67 -2.54
CA ASN A 141 -6.89 -7.04 -2.65
C ASN A 141 -7.74 -5.78 -2.51
N PHE A 142 -8.47 -5.43 -3.58
CA PHE A 142 -9.33 -4.26 -3.68
C PHE A 142 -10.80 -4.65 -3.94
N ALA A 143 -11.19 -5.84 -3.46
CA ALA A 143 -12.55 -6.35 -3.50
C ALA A 143 -13.16 -6.51 -2.11
N GLU A 144 -14.43 -6.15 -2.00
CA GLU A 144 -15.29 -6.35 -0.83
C GLU A 144 -15.61 -7.84 -0.67
N SER A 145 -15.94 -8.49 -1.80
CA SER A 145 -16.26 -9.92 -1.87
C SER A 145 -15.92 -10.50 -3.25
N CYS A 146 -15.91 -11.83 -3.35
CA CYS A 146 -15.76 -12.51 -4.63
C CYS A 146 -16.50 -13.85 -4.66
N TYR A 147 -16.86 -14.30 -5.86
CA TYR A 147 -17.62 -15.52 -6.09
C TYR A 147 -17.11 -16.26 -7.34
N ARG A 148 -17.45 -17.54 -7.50
CA ARG A 148 -17.06 -18.31 -8.69
C ARG A 148 -18.18 -18.29 -9.74
N LYS A 149 -17.87 -17.88 -10.97
CA LYS A 149 -18.77 -17.86 -12.12
C LYS A 149 -18.10 -18.55 -13.32
N ASN A 150 -18.71 -19.62 -13.82
CA ASN A 150 -18.19 -20.43 -14.93
C ASN A 150 -16.73 -20.90 -14.69
N GLY A 151 -16.44 -21.38 -13.47
CA GLY A 151 -15.10 -21.83 -13.06
C GLY A 151 -14.14 -20.72 -12.64
N ALA A 152 -14.24 -19.53 -13.22
CA ALA A 152 -13.41 -18.36 -12.87
C ALA A 152 -13.90 -17.65 -11.60
N VAL A 153 -12.99 -16.98 -10.87
CA VAL A 153 -13.37 -16.01 -9.83
C VAL A 153 -13.91 -14.75 -10.49
N ARG A 154 -14.82 -14.05 -9.81
CA ARG A 154 -15.31 -12.71 -10.13
C ARG A 154 -15.42 -11.91 -8.84
N CYS A 155 -14.91 -10.69 -8.85
CA CYS A 155 -14.81 -9.83 -7.68
C CYS A 155 -15.87 -8.73 -7.71
N ILE A 156 -16.30 -8.30 -6.52
CA ILE A 156 -17.06 -7.07 -6.29
C ILE A 156 -16.04 -6.05 -5.78
N CYS A 157 -15.72 -5.06 -6.60
CA CYS A 157 -14.62 -4.13 -6.35
C CYS A 157 -15.05 -2.95 -5.48
N ASN A 158 -14.12 -2.49 -4.63
CA ASN A 158 -14.25 -1.23 -3.91
C ASN A 158 -14.40 -0.06 -4.91
N GLU A 159 -15.13 1.00 -4.57
CA GLU A 159 -15.54 2.12 -5.44
C GLU A 159 -14.51 2.59 -6.49
N ASN A 160 -13.24 2.72 -6.12
CA ASN A 160 -12.18 3.28 -6.96
C ASN A 160 -11.57 2.29 -7.97
N TYR A 161 -12.01 1.01 -7.97
CA TYR A 161 -11.40 -0.10 -8.70
C TYR A 161 -12.41 -0.78 -9.64
N ALA A 162 -11.92 -1.34 -10.75
CA ALA A 162 -12.75 -1.95 -11.77
C ALA A 162 -12.05 -3.12 -12.48
N GLY A 163 -12.84 -3.89 -13.24
CA GLY A 163 -12.41 -5.12 -13.90
C GLY A 163 -12.88 -6.38 -13.17
N PRO A 164 -12.87 -7.56 -13.83
CA PRO A 164 -13.29 -8.83 -13.22
C PRO A 164 -12.57 -9.19 -11.92
N ASN A 165 -11.32 -8.74 -11.77
CA ASN A 165 -10.43 -8.99 -10.64
C ASN A 165 -9.95 -7.69 -9.96
N CYS A 166 -10.65 -6.56 -10.16
CA CYS A 166 -10.27 -5.25 -9.63
C CYS A 166 -8.86 -4.78 -10.06
N GLU A 167 -8.42 -5.25 -11.23
CA GLU A 167 -7.05 -5.13 -11.75
C GLU A 167 -6.69 -3.73 -12.29
N ARG A 168 -7.67 -2.83 -12.43
CA ARG A 168 -7.51 -1.46 -12.92
C ARG A 168 -8.36 -0.47 -12.11
N CYS A 169 -8.16 0.81 -12.34
CA CYS A 169 -8.96 1.84 -11.69
C CYS A 169 -10.34 2.01 -12.33
N ALA A 170 -11.29 2.52 -11.55
CA ALA A 170 -12.61 2.93 -12.03
C ALA A 170 -12.51 4.23 -12.86
N PRO A 171 -13.49 4.53 -13.73
CA PRO A 171 -13.53 5.80 -14.46
C PRO A 171 -13.44 7.01 -13.52
N GLY A 172 -12.62 8.01 -13.86
CA GLY A 172 -12.31 9.13 -12.96
C GLY A 172 -11.26 8.83 -11.89
N TYR A 173 -10.59 7.67 -11.95
CA TYR A 173 -9.46 7.30 -11.11
C TYR A 173 -8.27 6.80 -11.94
N TYR A 174 -7.06 6.99 -11.43
CA TYR A 174 -5.80 6.59 -12.07
C TYR A 174 -4.87 5.86 -11.10
N GLY A 175 -3.98 5.04 -11.66
CA GLY A 175 -2.99 4.25 -10.92
C GLY A 175 -2.83 2.85 -11.52
N ASN A 176 -2.08 1.98 -10.84
CA ASN A 176 -1.87 0.60 -11.29
C ASN A 176 -2.06 -0.39 -10.13
N PRO A 177 -3.24 -1.03 -9.98
CA PRO A 177 -3.52 -2.01 -8.93
C PRO A 177 -2.65 -3.28 -8.95
N LEU A 178 -1.96 -3.57 -10.07
CA LEU A 178 -1.08 -4.74 -10.19
C LEU A 178 0.31 -4.50 -9.60
N LEU A 179 0.67 -3.25 -9.29
CA LEU A 179 1.93 -2.89 -8.64
C LEU A 179 1.74 -2.88 -7.11
N ILE A 180 2.57 -3.64 -6.38
CA ILE A 180 2.48 -3.72 -4.92
C ILE A 180 2.71 -2.33 -4.29
N GLY A 181 1.79 -1.90 -3.42
CA GLY A 181 1.81 -0.58 -2.78
C GLY A 181 1.25 0.57 -3.63
N SER A 182 0.84 0.31 -4.87
CA SER A 182 0.10 1.26 -5.71
C SER A 182 -1.40 1.19 -5.44
N THR A 183 -2.10 2.31 -5.58
CA THR A 183 -3.53 2.46 -5.28
C THR A 183 -4.19 3.42 -6.27
N CYS A 184 -5.48 3.22 -6.53
CA CYS A 184 -6.26 4.11 -7.40
C CYS A 184 -6.59 5.44 -6.71
N LYS A 185 -6.20 6.54 -7.35
CA LYS A 185 -6.37 7.93 -6.89
C LYS A 185 -7.33 8.65 -7.83
N LYS A 186 -8.17 9.53 -7.30
CA LYS A 186 -9.13 10.27 -8.12
C LYS A 186 -8.41 11.24 -9.06
N CYS A 187 -8.89 11.39 -10.28
CA CYS A 187 -8.48 12.48 -11.17
C CYS A 187 -8.68 13.84 -10.47
N ASP A 188 -7.79 14.79 -10.75
CA ASP A 188 -7.88 16.18 -10.33
C ASP A 188 -7.38 17.03 -11.49
N CYS A 189 -8.31 17.39 -12.37
CA CYS A 189 -8.10 18.28 -13.51
C CYS A 189 -8.45 19.73 -13.16
N SER A 190 -8.37 20.07 -11.87
CA SER A 190 -8.75 21.35 -11.29
C SER A 190 -10.19 21.81 -11.63
N GLY A 191 -11.09 20.96 -12.15
CA GLY A 191 -12.39 21.39 -12.70
C GLY A 191 -12.32 22.02 -14.09
N ASN A 192 -11.28 21.71 -14.88
CA ASN A 192 -11.09 22.17 -16.27
C ASN A 192 -11.22 21.04 -17.32
N SER A 193 -11.69 19.85 -16.92
CA SER A 193 -12.12 18.79 -17.85
C SER A 193 -13.50 19.11 -18.49
N ASP A 194 -14.03 18.20 -19.31
CA ASP A 194 -15.32 18.38 -19.99
C ASP A 194 -16.51 18.28 -19.00
N PRO A 195 -17.32 19.34 -18.82
CA PRO A 195 -18.47 19.34 -17.92
C PRO A 195 -19.63 18.43 -18.35
N ASN A 196 -19.58 17.83 -19.56
CA ASN A 196 -20.56 16.85 -20.01
C ASN A 196 -20.24 15.41 -19.54
N LEU A 197 -19.05 15.18 -18.96
CA LEU A 197 -18.65 13.88 -18.43
C LEU A 197 -19.08 13.73 -16.96
N ILE A 198 -19.42 12.49 -16.57
CA ILE A 198 -19.80 12.13 -15.19
C ILE A 198 -18.60 12.22 -14.23
N PHE A 199 -17.39 12.06 -14.76
CA PHE A 199 -16.12 12.10 -14.05
C PHE A 199 -15.09 12.86 -14.88
N GLU A 200 -14.06 13.46 -14.27
CA GLU A 200 -12.96 14.09 -15.02
C GLU A 200 -12.16 13.03 -15.81
N ASP A 201 -11.86 13.31 -17.08
CA ASP A 201 -11.03 12.43 -17.92
C ASP A 201 -9.54 12.67 -17.67
N CYS A 202 -8.89 11.71 -17.03
CA CYS A 202 -7.44 11.65 -16.90
C CYS A 202 -6.91 10.27 -17.28
N ASP A 203 -5.63 10.23 -17.66
CA ASP A 203 -4.96 9.02 -18.09
C ASP A 203 -4.90 7.95 -16.99
N GLU A 204 -5.36 6.74 -17.31
CA GLU A 204 -5.65 5.69 -16.30
C GLU A 204 -4.42 5.20 -15.52
N VAL A 205 -3.20 5.42 -16.03
CA VAL A 205 -1.95 5.03 -15.34
C VAL A 205 -1.26 6.24 -14.71
N THR A 206 -1.08 7.32 -15.46
CA THR A 206 -0.30 8.48 -15.01
C THR A 206 -1.11 9.46 -14.17
N GLY A 207 -2.40 9.62 -14.46
CA GLY A 207 -3.25 10.68 -13.92
C GLY A 207 -3.16 12.01 -14.65
N GLN A 208 -2.47 12.08 -15.80
CA GLN A 208 -2.43 13.31 -16.60
C GLN A 208 -3.80 13.58 -17.21
N CYS A 209 -4.33 14.78 -16.98
CA CYS A 209 -5.62 15.18 -17.48
C CYS A 209 -5.66 15.34 -19.00
N ARG A 210 -6.77 14.87 -19.59
CA ARG A 210 -7.01 14.88 -21.03
C ARG A 210 -7.96 16.02 -21.38
N ASN A 211 -7.77 16.60 -22.56
CA ASN A 211 -8.64 17.63 -23.14
C ASN A 211 -8.91 18.84 -22.21
N CYS A 212 -7.85 19.47 -21.69
CA CYS A 212 -7.97 20.69 -20.87
C CYS A 212 -8.76 21.79 -21.58
N LEU A 213 -9.92 22.16 -21.03
CA LEU A 213 -10.79 23.21 -21.56
C LEU A 213 -10.44 24.58 -20.97
N ARG A 214 -11.26 25.60 -21.28
CA ARG A 214 -11.15 26.97 -20.73
C ARG A 214 -9.78 27.64 -20.98
N ASN A 215 -9.12 27.27 -22.08
CA ASN A 215 -7.77 27.74 -22.43
C ASN A 215 -6.72 27.43 -21.34
N THR A 216 -6.77 26.21 -20.78
CA THR A 216 -5.85 25.76 -19.73
C THR A 216 -4.91 24.67 -20.22
N THR A 217 -3.82 24.45 -19.49
CA THR A 217 -2.79 23.45 -19.77
C THR A 217 -2.13 22.96 -18.48
N GLY A 218 -1.22 21.99 -18.62
CA GLY A 218 -0.52 21.36 -17.51
C GLY A 218 -1.08 19.98 -17.17
N PHE A 219 -0.47 19.32 -16.18
CA PHE A 219 -0.76 17.94 -15.81
C PHE A 219 -2.19 17.78 -15.24
N LYS A 220 -2.64 18.79 -14.52
CA LYS A 220 -3.95 18.91 -13.86
C LYS A 220 -4.79 20.04 -14.47
N CYS A 221 -4.49 20.41 -15.72
CA CYS A 221 -5.05 21.60 -16.38
C CYS A 221 -4.92 22.87 -15.49
N GLU A 222 -3.81 22.98 -14.75
CA GLU A 222 -3.67 23.87 -13.58
C GLU A 222 -3.15 25.29 -13.90
N ARG A 223 -2.78 25.55 -15.17
CA ARG A 223 -2.26 26.84 -15.66
C ARG A 223 -3.02 27.29 -16.90
N CYS A 224 -2.95 28.58 -17.24
CA CYS A 224 -3.43 29.04 -18.54
C CYS A 224 -2.52 28.53 -19.67
N ALA A 225 -3.09 28.25 -20.84
CA ALA A 225 -2.37 27.77 -22.01
C ALA A 225 -1.46 28.87 -22.61
N PRO A 226 -0.43 28.53 -23.40
CA PRO A 226 0.39 29.53 -24.09
C PRO A 226 -0.48 30.49 -24.92
N GLY A 227 -0.22 31.80 -24.79
CA GLY A 227 -1.07 32.84 -25.36
C GLY A 227 -2.26 33.25 -24.47
N TYR A 228 -2.36 32.73 -23.24
CA TYR A 228 -3.38 33.11 -22.26
C TYR A 228 -2.79 33.34 -20.86
N TYR A 229 -3.42 34.21 -20.08
CA TYR A 229 -3.03 34.58 -18.72
C TYR A 229 -4.21 34.64 -17.74
N GLY A 230 -3.91 34.52 -16.45
CA GLY A 230 -4.87 34.65 -15.35
C GLY A 230 -4.82 33.46 -14.39
N ASP A 231 -5.94 33.18 -13.72
CA ASP A 231 -6.06 32.07 -12.78
C ASP A 231 -6.92 30.93 -13.35
N ALA A 232 -6.24 29.87 -13.76
CA ALA A 232 -6.84 28.63 -14.25
C ALA A 232 -7.52 27.78 -13.16
N ARG A 233 -7.30 28.04 -11.86
CA ARG A 233 -7.76 27.18 -10.77
C ARG A 233 -8.96 27.74 -10.01
N ILE A 234 -8.95 28.99 -9.54
CA ILE A 234 -10.04 29.55 -8.72
C ILE A 234 -10.96 30.46 -9.54
N ALA A 235 -10.43 31.50 -10.18
CA ALA A 235 -11.21 32.48 -10.94
C ALA A 235 -11.67 31.98 -12.32
N LYS A 236 -11.01 30.96 -12.89
CA LYS A 236 -11.32 30.33 -14.19
C LYS A 236 -11.30 31.30 -15.38
N ASN A 237 -10.43 32.31 -15.32
CA ASN A 237 -10.50 33.51 -16.15
C ASN A 237 -9.36 33.66 -17.17
N CYS A 238 -8.82 32.54 -17.70
CA CYS A 238 -7.72 32.55 -18.68
C CYS A 238 -8.07 33.38 -19.95
N ALA A 239 -7.59 34.61 -19.98
CA ALA A 239 -7.83 35.61 -21.02
C ALA A 239 -6.67 35.63 -22.02
N VAL A 240 -6.92 36.00 -23.27
CA VAL A 240 -5.90 35.99 -24.33
C VAL A 240 -4.86 37.11 -24.12
N CYS A 241 -3.57 36.81 -24.34
CA CYS A 241 -2.49 37.79 -24.35
C CYS A 241 -2.75 38.84 -25.45
N ASN A 242 -2.68 40.14 -25.13
CA ASN A 242 -2.87 41.22 -26.10
C ASN A 242 -1.53 41.83 -26.59
N CYS A 243 -0.58 40.96 -26.96
CA CYS A 243 0.82 41.30 -27.21
C CYS A 243 1.19 41.25 -28.71
N GLY A 244 0.25 41.60 -29.59
CA GLY A 244 0.46 41.63 -31.04
C GLY A 244 0.72 40.25 -31.72
N GLY A 245 0.67 39.16 -30.95
CA GLY A 245 1.07 37.81 -31.37
C GLY A 245 2.23 37.23 -30.55
N GLY A 246 2.95 38.07 -29.79
CA GLY A 246 4.00 37.65 -28.86
C GLY A 246 3.47 37.02 -27.56
N PRO A 247 4.36 36.40 -26.76
CA PRO A 247 4.00 35.80 -25.48
C PRO A 247 3.70 36.84 -24.38
N CYS A 248 2.94 36.42 -23.37
CA CYS A 248 2.76 37.18 -22.13
C CYS A 248 2.96 36.27 -20.91
N ASP A 249 3.22 36.85 -19.73
CA ASP A 249 3.25 36.07 -18.49
C ASP A 249 1.88 35.43 -18.21
N SER A 250 1.92 34.15 -17.82
CA SER A 250 0.72 33.33 -17.63
C SER A 250 -0.15 33.71 -16.44
N VAL A 251 0.29 34.62 -15.57
CA VAL A 251 -0.43 35.08 -14.38
C VAL A 251 -0.82 36.56 -14.50
N THR A 252 0.14 37.44 -14.81
CA THR A 252 -0.10 38.90 -14.88
C THR A 252 -0.67 39.37 -16.21
N GLY A 253 -0.37 38.66 -17.31
CA GLY A 253 -0.70 39.09 -18.67
C GLY A 253 0.22 40.17 -19.22
N GLU A 254 1.27 40.55 -18.50
CA GLU A 254 2.29 41.47 -18.99
C GLU A 254 3.00 40.85 -20.20
N CYS A 255 3.09 41.60 -21.28
CA CYS A 255 3.79 41.15 -22.48
C CYS A 255 5.25 40.92 -22.14
N LEU A 256 5.73 39.70 -22.38
CA LEU A 256 7.15 39.42 -22.30
C LEU A 256 7.73 40.04 -23.56
N GLU A 257 8.45 41.17 -23.40
CA GLU A 257 9.21 41.73 -24.52
C GLU A 257 10.11 40.63 -25.07
N GLU A 258 10.11 40.45 -26.40
CA GLU A 258 10.94 39.43 -27.01
C GLU A 258 12.39 39.77 -26.66
N GLY A 259 13.08 38.85 -25.97
CA GLY A 259 14.53 38.88 -25.73
C GLY A 259 15.35 38.69 -27.02
N PHE A 260 14.82 39.18 -28.12
CA PHE A 260 15.37 39.24 -29.45
C PHE A 260 15.14 40.65 -30.00
N GLU A 261 15.76 41.64 -29.35
CA GLU A 261 16.30 42.74 -30.14
C GLU A 261 17.24 42.14 -31.19
N PRO A 262 16.95 42.20 -32.50
CA PRO A 262 18.00 41.94 -33.48
C PRO A 262 19.03 43.07 -33.28
N PRO A 263 20.31 42.77 -32.96
CA PRO A 263 21.23 43.77 -32.45
C PRO A 263 21.47 44.87 -33.50
N THR A 264 20.86 46.04 -33.30
CA THR A 264 20.99 47.24 -34.14
C THR A 264 22.30 47.99 -33.83
N GLY A 265 23.36 47.22 -33.61
CA GLY A 265 24.70 47.67 -33.26
C GLY A 265 25.69 46.54 -33.46
N MET A 266 26.52 46.65 -34.50
CA MET A 266 27.72 45.83 -34.62
C MET A 266 28.76 46.29 -33.60
N ASP A 267 28.88 45.56 -32.50
CA ASP A 267 30.15 45.38 -31.80
C ASP A 267 30.26 43.90 -31.39
N CYS A 268 30.58 43.06 -32.37
CA CYS A 268 30.86 41.63 -32.17
C CYS A 268 32.37 41.40 -32.03
N PRO A 269 32.92 41.29 -30.80
CA PRO A 269 34.28 40.79 -30.57
C PRO A 269 34.36 39.28 -30.79
N THR A 270 34.21 38.86 -32.06
CA THR A 270 34.62 37.56 -32.61
C THR A 270 34.31 36.32 -31.76
N ILE A 271 33.02 36.08 -31.45
CA ILE A 271 32.56 34.71 -31.20
C ILE A 271 32.33 34.06 -32.58
N SER A 272 33.12 33.05 -32.94
CA SER A 272 32.85 32.30 -34.17
C SER A 272 31.52 31.56 -34.05
N CYS A 273 30.72 31.54 -35.12
CA CYS A 273 29.45 30.82 -35.18
C CYS A 273 29.59 29.33 -34.81
N ASP A 274 30.79 28.78 -35.00
CA ASP A 274 31.17 27.44 -34.52
C ASP A 274 30.81 27.23 -33.06
N LYS A 275 31.08 28.20 -32.17
CA LYS A 275 30.88 28.00 -30.72
C LYS A 275 29.41 27.78 -30.37
N CYS A 276 28.49 28.59 -30.90
CA CYS A 276 27.06 28.40 -30.64
C CYS A 276 26.54 27.08 -31.23
N VAL A 277 27.09 26.65 -32.37
CA VAL A 277 26.77 25.34 -32.96
C VAL A 277 27.33 24.20 -32.11
N TRP A 278 28.57 24.31 -31.60
CA TRP A 278 29.18 23.31 -30.72
C TRP A 278 28.49 23.22 -29.37
N ASP A 279 28.19 24.35 -28.73
CA ASP A 279 27.49 24.40 -27.43
C ASP A 279 26.09 23.77 -27.56
N LEU A 280 25.30 24.14 -28.57
CA LEU A 280 24.00 23.52 -28.85
C LEU A 280 24.12 22.04 -29.23
N THR A 281 25.20 21.64 -29.92
CA THR A 281 25.48 20.23 -30.22
C THR A 281 25.87 19.46 -28.96
N ASP A 282 26.52 20.10 -27.98
CA ASP A 282 26.87 19.48 -26.71
C ASP A 282 25.64 19.35 -25.80
N ASP A 283 24.79 20.39 -25.70
CA ASP A 283 23.48 20.30 -25.04
C ASP A 283 22.60 19.18 -25.64
N LEU A 284 22.56 19.06 -26.98
CA LEU A 284 21.86 17.98 -27.67
C LEU A 284 22.50 16.60 -27.44
N ARG A 285 23.83 16.52 -27.26
CA ARG A 285 24.52 15.27 -26.87
C ARG A 285 24.26 14.90 -25.42
N LEU A 286 24.28 15.87 -24.50
CA LEU A 286 23.96 15.67 -23.09
C LEU A 286 22.51 15.23 -22.92
N ALA A 287 21.58 15.87 -23.63
CA ALA A 287 20.18 15.42 -23.72
C ALA A 287 20.06 14.01 -24.32
N ALA A 288 20.78 13.69 -25.40
CA ALA A 288 20.78 12.36 -26.00
C ALA A 288 21.35 11.29 -25.05
N LEU A 289 22.42 11.60 -24.32
CA LEU A 289 23.01 10.73 -23.29
C LEU A 289 22.04 10.52 -22.11
N SER A 290 21.36 11.58 -21.63
CA SER A 290 20.30 11.45 -20.62
C SER A 290 19.14 10.59 -21.12
N ILE A 291 18.79 10.68 -22.41
CA ILE A 291 17.78 9.83 -23.06
C ILE A 291 18.27 8.38 -23.19
N GLU A 292 19.55 8.14 -23.47
CA GLU A 292 20.14 6.79 -23.53
C GLU A 292 20.28 6.14 -22.14
N GLU A 293 20.66 6.91 -21.12
CA GLU A 293 20.67 6.45 -19.72
C GLU A 293 19.25 6.16 -19.24
N GLY A 294 18.30 7.07 -19.49
CA GLY A 294 16.87 6.86 -19.20
C GLY A 294 16.29 5.65 -19.95
N LYS A 295 16.66 5.45 -21.21
CA LYS A 295 16.36 4.26 -22.03
C LYS A 295 16.97 3.00 -21.41
N SER A 296 18.19 3.06 -20.86
CA SER A 296 18.78 1.93 -20.13
C SER A 296 17.99 1.60 -18.85
N GLY A 297 17.52 2.61 -18.12
CA GLY A 297 16.63 2.47 -16.97
C GLY A 297 15.29 1.83 -17.34
N VAL A 298 14.62 2.34 -18.37
CA VAL A 298 13.34 1.81 -18.87
C VAL A 298 13.51 0.39 -19.44
N LEU A 299 14.61 0.08 -20.12
CA LEU A 299 14.94 -1.29 -20.55
C LEU A 299 15.35 -2.19 -19.38
N SER A 300 15.83 -1.66 -18.25
CA SER A 300 16.07 -2.46 -17.05
C SER A 300 14.77 -2.89 -16.36
N VAL A 301 13.74 -2.02 -16.40
CA VAL A 301 12.39 -2.23 -15.85
C VAL A 301 11.49 -3.04 -16.80
N SER A 302 11.72 -2.98 -18.12
CA SER A 302 10.94 -3.73 -19.11
C SER A 302 11.11 -5.24 -18.96
N SER A 303 10.00 -5.93 -18.65
CA SER A 303 9.94 -7.40 -18.52
C SER A 303 10.41 -8.13 -19.78
N GLY A 304 10.18 -7.57 -20.97
CA GLY A 304 10.67 -8.12 -22.24
C GLY A 304 12.20 -8.09 -22.36
N ALA A 305 12.87 -7.05 -21.83
CA ALA A 305 14.33 -6.93 -21.83
C ALA A 305 15.00 -7.68 -20.67
N ALA A 306 14.28 -7.96 -19.57
CA ALA A 306 14.69 -8.96 -18.60
C ALA A 306 14.61 -10.38 -19.19
N ALA A 307 13.50 -10.74 -19.83
CA ALA A 307 13.32 -12.02 -20.51
C ALA A 307 14.37 -12.24 -21.63
N HIS A 308 14.64 -11.23 -22.45
CA HIS A 308 15.67 -11.31 -23.51
C HIS A 308 17.09 -11.51 -22.93
N ARG A 309 17.40 -10.96 -21.75
CA ARG A 309 18.68 -11.23 -21.07
C ARG A 309 18.76 -12.69 -20.64
N HIS A 310 17.75 -13.24 -19.97
CA HIS A 310 17.73 -14.65 -19.60
C HIS A 310 17.76 -15.60 -20.81
N VAL A 311 17.09 -15.27 -21.91
CA VAL A 311 17.18 -16.06 -23.16
C VAL A 311 18.61 -16.07 -23.71
N ASN A 312 19.34 -14.95 -23.65
CA ASN A 312 20.74 -14.88 -24.06
C ASN A 312 21.68 -15.64 -23.10
N GLU A 313 21.46 -15.57 -21.79
CA GLU A 313 22.21 -16.35 -20.78
C GLU A 313 22.02 -17.86 -20.98
N ILE A 314 20.79 -18.29 -21.24
CA ILE A 314 20.44 -19.68 -21.58
C ILE A 314 21.12 -20.09 -22.89
N ASN A 315 21.08 -19.26 -23.93
CA ASN A 315 21.72 -19.56 -25.21
C ASN A 315 23.26 -19.67 -25.10
N ALA A 316 23.92 -18.78 -24.34
CA ALA A 316 25.34 -18.87 -24.04
C ALA A 316 25.69 -20.13 -23.23
N THR A 317 24.84 -20.50 -22.26
CA THR A 317 25.00 -21.73 -21.47
C THR A 317 24.83 -22.98 -22.33
N ILE A 318 23.85 -23.00 -23.25
CA ILE A 318 23.65 -24.08 -24.22
C ILE A 318 24.87 -24.20 -25.15
N TYR A 319 25.43 -23.09 -25.61
CA TYR A 319 26.64 -23.11 -26.45
C TYR A 319 27.84 -23.71 -25.69
N LEU A 320 28.06 -23.30 -24.44
CA LEU A 320 29.12 -23.84 -23.57
C LEU A 320 28.92 -25.33 -23.24
N LEU A 321 27.68 -25.77 -23.01
CA LEU A 321 27.36 -27.18 -22.81
C LEU A 321 27.59 -27.99 -24.10
N LYS A 322 27.23 -27.43 -25.27
CA LYS A 322 27.43 -28.08 -26.57
C LYS A 322 28.92 -28.24 -26.92
N THR A 323 29.77 -27.25 -26.63
CA THR A 323 31.22 -27.41 -26.80
C THR A 323 31.79 -28.40 -25.79
N LYS A 324 31.37 -28.36 -24.52
CA LYS A 324 31.79 -29.35 -23.49
C LYS A 324 31.36 -30.79 -23.82
N LEU A 325 30.22 -30.99 -24.47
CA LEU A 325 29.78 -32.30 -24.96
C LEU A 325 30.59 -32.74 -26.18
N SER A 326 30.86 -31.85 -27.14
CA SER A 326 31.72 -32.18 -28.29
C SER A 326 33.16 -32.49 -27.88
N GLU A 327 33.71 -31.83 -26.84
CA GLU A 327 34.99 -32.19 -26.22
C GLU A 327 34.97 -33.59 -25.56
N ARG A 328 33.80 -34.08 -25.14
CA ARG A 328 33.61 -35.41 -24.54
C ARG A 328 33.34 -36.52 -25.55
N GLU A 329 32.73 -36.19 -26.70
CA GLU A 329 32.46 -37.13 -27.79
C GLU A 329 33.71 -37.40 -28.67
N ASN A 330 34.78 -36.62 -28.49
CA ASN A 330 36.06 -36.76 -29.17
C ASN A 330 37.18 -37.32 -28.24
N GLN A 331 36.81 -38.07 -27.19
CA GLN A 331 37.71 -38.76 -26.24
C GLN A 331 37.38 -40.25 -26.12
#